data_AF-A0A972L352-F1
#
_entry.id   AF-A0A972L352-F1
#
_cell.length_a   1.000
_cell.length_b   1.000
_cell.length_c   1.000
_cell.angle_alpha   90.00
_cell.angle_beta   90.00
_cell.angle_gamma   90.00
#
_symmetry.space_group_name_H-M   'P 1'
#
loop_
_entity.id
_entity.type
_entity.pdbx_description
1 polymer ?
#
loop_
_entity_poly.entity_id
_entity_poly.type
_entity_poly.pdbx_seq_one_letter_code
_entity_poly.pdbx_strand_id
1 'polypeptide(L)'
;MLYSAKTYDSQQRLSRWVRTGENADVPGTNAEGLKQYRRLFRNNVNNTLTQAYPITLEVLSNEQWNKIVDDFYANHDAQTPHVWKLPFEFYQFAKESNYAQAYGLPFLN
;
A
#
# COMPACT_ATOMS: atom_id res chain seq x y z
N MET A 1 -8.33 18.34 -14.06
CA MET A 1 -8.38 17.20 -14.99
C MET A 1 -9.82 16.69 -15.00
N LEU A 2 -10.56 16.87 -16.09
CA LEU A 2 -11.92 16.32 -16.20
C LEU A 2 -11.85 14.98 -16.92
N TYR A 3 -11.68 13.91 -16.15
CA TYR A 3 -11.87 12.56 -16.66
C TYR A 3 -13.36 12.37 -17.01
N SER A 4 -13.65 11.63 -18.09
CA SER A 4 -15.02 11.18 -18.33
C SER A 4 -15.48 10.31 -17.15
N ALA A 5 -16.77 10.29 -16.83
CA ALA A 5 -17.30 9.47 -15.74
C ALA A 5 -16.88 7.98 -15.86
N LYS A 6 -16.77 7.49 -17.10
CA LYS A 6 -16.27 6.14 -17.41
C LYS A 6 -14.79 5.96 -17.08
N THR A 7 -13.95 6.93 -17.42
CA THR A 7 -12.51 6.87 -17.12
C THR A 7 -12.26 6.87 -15.62
N TYR A 8 -13.01 7.68 -14.87
CA TYR A 8 -12.93 7.71 -13.41
C TYR A 8 -13.33 6.36 -12.81
N ASP A 9 -14.46 5.78 -13.25
CA ASP A 9 -14.89 4.44 -12.80
C ASP A 9 -13.83 3.38 -13.06
N SER A 10 -13.25 3.34 -14.27
CA SER A 10 -12.17 2.40 -14.60
C SER A 10 -10.93 2.57 -13.71
N GLN A 11 -10.53 3.81 -13.42
CA GLN A 11 -9.39 4.10 -12.52
C GLN A 11 -9.68 3.66 -11.08
N GLN A 12 -10.89 3.88 -10.58
CA GLN A 12 -11.29 3.44 -9.25
C GLN A 12 -11.32 1.91 -9.13
N ARG A 13 -11.85 1.22 -10.14
CA ARG A 13 -11.83 -0.25 -10.21
C ARG A 13 -10.41 -0.80 -10.22
N LEU A 14 -9.52 -0.23 -11.04
CA LEU A 14 -8.12 -0.61 -11.09
C LEU A 14 -7.43 -0.38 -9.73
N SER A 15 -7.59 0.81 -9.14
CA SER A 15 -7.01 1.15 -7.83
C SER A 15 -7.46 0.18 -6.72
N ARG A 16 -8.77 -0.12 -6.65
CA ARG A 16 -9.30 -1.07 -5.67
C ARG A 16 -8.73 -2.47 -5.87
N TRP A 17 -8.65 -2.94 -7.12
CA TRP A 17 -8.11 -4.26 -7.46
C TRP A 17 -6.62 -4.38 -7.14
N VAL A 18 -5.82 -3.34 -7.41
CA VAL A 18 -4.38 -3.32 -7.12
C VAL A 18 -4.11 -3.35 -5.61
N ARG A 19 -5.04 -2.85 -4.78
CA ARG A 19 -4.93 -2.88 -3.31
C ARG A 19 -5.47 -4.18 -2.71
N THR A 20 -6.73 -4.49 -2.95
CA THR A 20 -7.44 -5.62 -2.30
C THR A 20 -7.22 -6.97 -2.99
N GLY A 21 -7.06 -6.97 -4.31
CA GLY A 21 -6.98 -8.19 -5.12
C GLY A 21 -8.34 -8.86 -5.32
N GLU A 22 -9.41 -8.25 -4.80
CA GLU A 22 -10.78 -8.71 -4.98
C GLU A 22 -11.29 -8.34 -6.38
N ASN A 23 -12.04 -9.26 -6.99
CA ASN A 23 -12.53 -9.20 -8.37
C ASN A 23 -13.06 -7.81 -8.76
N ALA A 24 -12.24 -7.06 -9.48
CA ALA A 24 -12.69 -5.94 -10.26
C ALA A 24 -12.59 -6.36 -11.72
N ASP A 25 -13.73 -6.45 -12.37
CA ASP A 25 -13.77 -6.44 -13.82
C ASP A 25 -13.30 -5.05 -14.28
N VAL A 26 -11.99 -4.93 -14.51
CA VAL A 26 -11.34 -3.71 -14.98
C VAL A 26 -11.41 -3.71 -16.51
N PRO A 27 -12.23 -2.84 -17.12
CA PRO A 27 -12.47 -2.89 -18.56
C PRO A 27 -11.19 -2.61 -19.36
N GLY A 28 -10.97 -3.39 -20.42
CA GLY A 28 -9.84 -3.21 -21.35
C GLY A 28 -8.50 -3.75 -20.83
N THR A 29 -8.50 -4.62 -19.83
CA THR A 29 -7.28 -5.19 -19.23
C THR A 29 -7.18 -6.70 -19.43
N ASN A 30 -5.96 -7.23 -19.32
CA ASN A 30 -5.70 -8.68 -19.32
C ASN A 30 -5.40 -9.16 -17.89
N ALA A 31 -5.87 -10.36 -17.54
CA ALA A 31 -5.69 -10.89 -16.18
C ALA A 31 -4.20 -11.05 -15.81
N GLU A 32 -3.36 -11.49 -16.75
CA GLU A 32 -1.92 -11.69 -16.51
C GLU A 32 -1.17 -10.38 -16.34
N GLY A 33 -1.47 -9.35 -17.14
CA GLY A 33 -0.84 -8.04 -16.98
C GLY A 33 -1.30 -7.33 -15.72
N LEU A 34 -2.56 -7.50 -15.32
CA LEU A 34 -3.05 -7.05 -14.01
C LEU A 34 -2.26 -7.69 -12.87
N LYS A 35 -2.10 -9.02 -12.86
CA LYS A 35 -1.29 -9.73 -11.83
C LYS A 35 0.13 -9.20 -11.77
N GLN A 36 0.77 -9.04 -12.92
CA GLN A 36 2.14 -8.50 -12.99
C GLN A 36 2.20 -7.06 -12.49
N TYR A 37 1.22 -6.22 -12.85
CA TYR A 37 1.14 -4.84 -12.40
C TYR A 37 0.98 -4.75 -10.87
N ARG A 38 0.09 -5.53 -10.27
CA ARG A 38 -0.08 -5.61 -8.80
C ARG A 38 1.23 -5.99 -8.10
N ARG A 39 1.94 -6.99 -8.63
CA ARG A 39 3.25 -7.41 -8.11
C ARG A 39 4.26 -6.26 -8.17
N LEU A 40 4.37 -5.58 -9.31
CA LEU A 40 5.30 -4.47 -9.48
C LEU A 40 4.98 -3.30 -8.56
N PHE A 41 3.70 -2.95 -8.43
CA PHE A 41 3.23 -1.90 -7.52
C PHE A 41 3.60 -2.22 -6.07
N ARG A 42 3.27 -3.44 -5.60
CA ARG A 42 3.60 -3.89 -4.24
C ARG A 42 5.12 -3.85 -4.00
N ASN A 43 5.91 -4.27 -4.98
CA ASN A 43 7.36 -4.23 -4.88
C ASN A 43 7.90 -2.79 -4.81
N ASN A 44 7.34 -1.87 -5.60
CA ASN A 44 7.78 -0.47 -5.61
C ASN A 44 7.52 0.22 -4.27
N VAL A 45 6.31 0.04 -3.73
CA VAL A 45 5.94 0.59 -2.42
C VAL A 45 6.76 -0.08 -1.31
N ASN A 46 6.88 -1.41 -1.29
CA ASN A 46 7.71 -2.08 -0.29
C ASN A 46 9.16 -1.59 -0.33
N ASN A 47 9.76 -1.46 -1.52
CA ASN A 47 11.12 -0.92 -1.67
C ASN A 47 11.24 0.52 -1.13
N THR A 48 10.24 1.35 -1.39
CA THR A 48 10.18 2.73 -0.86
C THR A 48 10.14 2.72 0.66
N LEU A 49 9.33 1.86 1.26
CA LEU A 49 9.21 1.76 2.72
C LEU A 49 10.46 1.16 3.37
N THR A 50 11.06 0.12 2.78
CA THR A 50 12.30 -0.47 3.31
C THR A 50 13.48 0.48 3.26
N GLN A 51 13.53 1.35 2.24
CA GLN A 51 14.55 2.40 2.16
C GLN A 51 14.33 3.51 3.19
N ALA A 52 13.07 3.83 3.50
CA ALA A 52 12.73 4.85 4.48
C ALA A 52 12.87 4.37 5.94
N TYR A 53 12.65 3.08 6.20
CA TYR A 53 12.60 2.50 7.54
C TYR A 53 13.54 1.29 7.73
N PRO A 54 14.86 1.43 7.47
CA PRO A 54 15.80 0.31 7.59
C PRO A 54 15.89 -0.21 9.04
N ILE A 55 15.87 0.68 10.04
CA ILE A 55 15.93 0.30 11.45
C ILE A 55 14.69 -0.50 11.88
N THR A 56 13.51 -0.08 11.43
CA THR A 56 12.25 -0.79 11.74
C THR A 56 12.27 -2.21 11.14
N LEU A 57 12.86 -2.38 9.97
CA LEU A 57 13.01 -3.69 9.32
C LEU A 57 13.97 -4.62 10.07
N GLU A 58 15.02 -4.07 10.70
CA GLU A 58 15.96 -4.86 11.51
C GLU A 58 15.36 -5.35 12.83
N VAL A 59 14.44 -4.56 13.40
CA VAL A 59 13.79 -4.88 14.68
C VAL A 59 12.59 -5.81 14.48
N LEU A 60 11.75 -5.53 13.48
CA LEU A 60 10.56 -6.34 13.21
C LEU A 60 10.93 -7.65 12.51
N SER A 61 10.19 -8.71 12.80
CA SER A 61 10.26 -9.90 11.97
C SER A 61 9.71 -9.62 10.58
N ASN A 62 10.18 -10.39 9.58
CA ASN A 62 9.64 -10.30 8.21
C ASN A 62 8.11 -10.48 8.18
N GLU A 63 7.55 -11.30 9.05
CA GLU A 63 6.09 -11.51 9.14
C GLU A 63 5.37 -10.27 9.67
N GLN A 64 5.91 -9.64 10.73
CA GLN A 64 5.34 -8.40 11.29
C GLN A 64 5.41 -7.26 10.28
N TRP A 65 6.55 -7.07 9.61
CA TRP A 65 6.70 -6.06 8.57
C TRP A 65 5.71 -6.26 7.42
N ASN A 66 5.65 -7.47 6.87
CA ASN A 66 4.72 -7.79 5.79
C ASN A 66 3.27 -7.56 6.21
N LYS A 67 2.92 -7.91 7.46
CA LYS A 67 1.57 -7.67 8.00
C LYS A 67 1.22 -6.18 8.04
N ILE A 68 2.10 -5.33 8.59
CA ILE A 68 1.83 -3.88 8.65
C ILE A 68 1.70 -3.29 7.24
N VAL A 69 2.56 -3.72 6.32
CA VAL A 69 2.54 -3.28 4.92
C VAL A 69 1.26 -3.74 4.20
N ASP A 70 0.82 -4.98 4.41
CA ASP A 70 -0.42 -5.51 3.84
C ASP A 70 -1.66 -4.83 4.45
N ASP A 71 -1.67 -4.58 5.77
CA ASP A 71 -2.72 -3.82 6.45
C ASP A 71 -2.78 -2.37 5.94
N PHE A 72 -1.63 -1.75 5.65
CA PHE A 72 -1.54 -0.43 5.01
C PHE A 72 -2.15 -0.44 3.60
N TYR A 73 -1.84 -1.44 2.75
CA TYR A 73 -2.45 -1.52 1.41
C TYR A 73 -3.97 -1.69 1.46
N ALA A 74 -4.48 -2.46 2.41
CA ALA A 74 -5.90 -2.78 2.50
C ALA A 74 -6.72 -1.61 3.04
N ASN A 75 -6.20 -0.91 4.06
CA ASN A 75 -6.99 0.05 4.84
C ASN A 75 -6.63 1.52 4.56
N HIS A 76 -5.49 1.81 3.93
CA HIS A 76 -5.07 3.18 3.64
C HIS A 76 -5.39 3.58 2.20
N ASP A 77 -6.24 4.59 2.03
CA ASP A 77 -6.40 5.30 0.75
C ASP A 77 -5.28 6.35 0.65
N ALA A 78 -4.27 6.08 -0.17
CA ALA A 78 -3.15 7.01 -0.37
C ALA A 78 -3.68 8.35 -0.89
N GLN A 79 -3.42 9.43 -0.15
CA GLN A 79 -3.98 10.76 -0.43
C GLN A 79 -3.17 11.50 -1.49
N THR A 80 -1.90 11.11 -1.67
CA THR A 80 -0.99 11.69 -2.63
C THR A 80 -0.61 10.70 -3.74
N PRO A 81 -0.50 11.17 -5.00
CA PRO A 81 0.07 10.36 -6.09
C PRO A 81 1.61 10.26 -6.02
N HIS A 82 2.26 10.98 -5.09
CA HIS A 82 3.71 11.09 -5.03
C HIS A 82 4.34 10.04 -4.11
N VAL A 83 5.12 9.12 -4.69
CA VAL A 83 5.76 8.00 -3.98
C VAL A 83 6.64 8.45 -2.80
N TRP A 84 7.36 9.56 -2.90
CA TRP A 84 8.23 10.04 -1.81
C TRP A 84 7.48 10.54 -0.57
N LYS A 85 6.17 10.80 -0.66
CA LYS A 85 5.33 11.15 0.49
C LYS A 85 4.74 9.93 1.18
N LEU A 86 4.80 8.76 0.54
CA LEU A 86 4.23 7.52 1.04
C LEU A 86 4.82 7.08 2.39
N PRO A 87 6.13 7.23 2.68
CA PRO A 87 6.66 6.89 4.00
C PRO A 87 5.97 7.65 5.13
N PHE A 88 5.71 8.95 4.92
CA PHE A 88 5.04 9.77 5.92
C PHE A 88 3.59 9.31 6.18
N GLU A 89 2.85 8.97 5.12
CA GLU A 89 1.50 8.40 5.26
C GLU A 89 1.52 7.04 5.96
N PHE A 90 2.53 6.20 5.67
CA PHE A 90 2.72 4.92 6.36
C PHE A 90 3.00 5.10 7.85
N TYR A 91 3.83 6.06 8.24
CA TYR A 91 4.06 6.40 9.64
C TYR A 91 2.77 6.83 10.34
N GLN A 92 1.97 7.70 9.72
CA GLN A 92 0.68 8.13 10.27
C GLN A 92 -0.26 6.93 10.48
N PHE A 93 -0.39 6.08 9.47
CA PHE A 93 -1.20 4.86 9.55
C PHE A 93 -0.72 3.92 10.67
N ALA A 94 0.60 3.71 10.80
CA ALA A 94 1.16 2.82 11.81
C ALA A 94 0.90 3.34 13.24
N LYS A 95 0.98 4.67 13.42
CA LYS A 95 0.69 5.34 14.68
C LYS A 95 -0.79 5.27 15.04
N GLU A 96 -1.69 5.51 14.08
CA GLU A 96 -3.14 5.41 14.28
C GLU A 96 -3.57 3.97 14.61
N SER A 97 -2.93 2.98 13.99
CA SER A 97 -3.15 1.54 14.23
C SER A 97 -2.52 1.03 15.53
N ASN A 98 -1.73 1.88 16.22
CA ASN A 98 -1.12 1.61 17.52
C ASN A 98 -0.26 0.33 17.56
N TYR A 99 0.50 0.07 16.48
CA TYR A 99 1.36 -1.11 16.38
C TYR A 99 2.47 -1.15 17.43
N ALA A 100 2.88 0.00 17.97
CA ALA A 100 3.82 0.08 19.09
C ALA A 100 3.29 -0.66 20.32
N GLN A 101 1.99 -0.54 20.62
CA GLN A 101 1.36 -1.27 21.71
C GLN A 101 1.11 -2.74 21.33
N ALA A 102 0.68 -3.00 20.08
CA ALA A 102 0.39 -4.36 19.61
C ALA A 102 1.62 -5.28 19.61
N TYR A 103 2.80 -4.74 19.28
CA TYR A 103 4.05 -5.50 19.26
C TYR A 103 4.93 -5.26 20.49
N GLY A 104 4.52 -4.40 21.43
CA GLY A 104 5.31 -4.06 22.61
C GLY A 104 6.60 -3.29 22.31
N LEU A 105 6.63 -2.54 21.20
CA LEU A 105 7.77 -1.81 20.70
C LEU A 105 7.50 -0.29 20.79
N PRO A 106 7.85 0.37 21.91
CA PRO A 106 7.45 1.76 22.17
C PRO A 106 8.05 2.79 21.21
N PHE A 107 9.09 2.42 20.47
CA PHE A 107 9.76 3.26 19.47
C PHE A 107 9.10 3.23 18.08
N LEU A 108 7.99 2.50 17.90
CA LEU A 108 7.19 2.49 16.66
C LEU A 108 6.07 3.56 16.65
N ASN A 109 6.11 4.54 17.57
CA ASN A 109 5.13 5.63 17.71
C ASN A 109 5.60 6.98 17.19
#